data_AF-A0A7C7Y1Y5-F1
#
_entry.id   AF-A0A7C7Y1Y5-F1
#
_cell.length_a   1.000
_cell.length_b   1.000
_cell.length_c   1.000
_cell.angle_alpha   90.00
_cell.angle_beta   90.00
_cell.angle_gamma   90.00
#
_symmetry.space_group_name_H-M   'P 1'
#
loop_
_entity.id
_entity.type
_entity.pdbx_description
1 polymer ?
#
loop_
_entity_poly.entity_id
_entity_poly.type
_entity_poly.pdbx_seq_one_letter_code
_entity_poly.pdbx_strand_id
1 'polypeptide(L)'
;ATAQTSSSSTKDFPPHAKILEGFTKVVSKANITPMYTLYQRKKDAQMYAELPRTYASKKYYIALTVASGETYAGLQGNDMYVYWRRYNKRIALMQPQMDKRASGDKGAASSVKRLFTDRLLVDLPIVTIGPGGGPVIDMDALFVTNASRFFGSAGSVSSSARLGVFSIATAKAFKSNIEVAFEVPSSRGNLKKLHYSVSEIPASTGYKPRVADQRVGFFTTSYSDLAKYNDRETRVRYINRWKIEKADSKLKISPPKSPLVFYIEHTTPIRYRRWVKDGILAWNKAFENIGISDAIEVYYQDLASGAHMDKDPEDVNYNFVRWL
;
A
#
# COMPACT_ATOMS: atom_id res chain seq x y z
N ALA A 1 27.71 -16.12 22.97
CA ALA A 1 28.39 -16.76 21.83
C ALA A 1 28.31 -15.81 20.64
N THR A 2 29.43 -15.15 20.38
CA THR A 2 29.91 -14.56 19.12
C THR A 2 28.89 -14.23 18.01
N ALA A 3 28.69 -12.93 17.82
CA ALA A 3 28.23 -12.35 16.56
C ALA A 3 29.29 -12.59 15.47
N GLN A 4 28.98 -13.46 14.52
CA GLN A 4 29.72 -13.62 13.28
C GLN A 4 28.73 -13.64 12.11
N THR A 5 29.17 -13.07 10.99
CA THR A 5 28.56 -13.04 9.66
C THR A 5 27.58 -11.91 9.34
N SER A 6 28.11 -10.77 8.89
CA SER A 6 27.38 -9.80 8.05
C SER A 6 28.04 -9.54 6.68
N SER A 7 29.12 -10.26 6.34
CA SER A 7 29.85 -10.08 5.06
C SER A 7 29.77 -11.27 4.08
N SER A 8 29.11 -12.39 4.42
CA SER A 8 29.05 -13.58 3.55
C SER A 8 27.82 -13.67 2.64
N SER A 9 26.77 -12.86 2.85
CA SER A 9 25.46 -13.11 2.25
C SER A 9 25.31 -12.74 0.76
N THR A 10 26.26 -12.00 0.17
CA THR A 10 26.22 -11.58 -1.24
C THR A 10 26.91 -12.56 -2.19
N LYS A 11 27.91 -13.33 -1.71
CA LYS A 11 28.69 -14.27 -2.53
C LYS A 11 27.87 -15.47 -3.02
N ASP A 12 26.74 -15.76 -2.37
CA ASP A 12 25.88 -16.90 -2.69
C ASP A 12 24.87 -16.62 -3.82
N PHE A 13 24.84 -15.40 -4.35
CA PHE A 13 23.93 -14.96 -5.42
C PHE A 13 24.68 -14.57 -6.69
N PRO A 14 24.07 -14.75 -7.88
CA PRO A 14 24.65 -14.26 -9.12
C PRO A 14 24.90 -12.74 -9.06
N PRO A 15 25.96 -12.22 -9.71
CA PRO A 15 26.23 -10.79 -9.74
C PRO A 15 25.04 -10.00 -10.32
N HIS A 16 24.61 -8.93 -9.64
CA HIS A 16 23.45 -8.15 -10.09
C HIS A 16 23.67 -7.53 -11.47
N ALA A 17 24.90 -7.17 -11.83
CA ALA A 17 25.20 -6.62 -13.16
C ALA A 17 24.80 -7.56 -14.30
N LYS A 18 24.93 -8.88 -14.08
CA LYS A 18 24.51 -9.91 -15.04
C LYS A 18 23.00 -10.12 -15.03
N ILE A 19 22.38 -10.16 -13.85
CA ILE A 19 20.93 -10.40 -13.72
C ILE A 19 20.11 -9.20 -14.21
N LEU A 20 20.61 -7.98 -14.00
CA LEU A 20 19.97 -6.72 -14.41
C LEU A 20 20.42 -6.26 -15.79
N GLU A 21 21.10 -7.10 -16.57
CA GLU A 21 21.51 -6.77 -17.93
C GLU A 21 20.28 -6.49 -18.83
N GLY A 22 20.33 -5.35 -19.53
CA GLY A 22 19.24 -4.89 -20.38
C GLY A 22 18.02 -4.32 -19.63
N PHE A 23 18.04 -4.29 -18.29
CA PHE A 23 17.02 -3.58 -17.52
C PHE A 23 17.35 -2.09 -17.41
N THR A 24 16.30 -1.29 -17.37
CA THR A 24 16.36 0.14 -17.06
C THR A 24 15.75 0.40 -15.69
N LYS A 25 16.44 1.18 -14.86
CA LYS A 25 15.90 1.61 -13.58
C LYS A 25 14.76 2.60 -13.80
N VAL A 26 13.64 2.39 -13.13
CA VAL A 26 12.47 3.28 -13.18
C VAL A 26 12.74 4.52 -12.33
N VAL A 27 12.44 5.70 -12.88
CA VAL A 27 12.60 7.00 -12.21
C VAL A 27 11.30 7.78 -12.34
N SER A 28 10.54 7.91 -11.25
CA SER A 28 9.27 8.67 -11.22
C SER A 28 9.44 10.12 -10.80
N LYS A 29 10.45 10.40 -9.98
CA LYS A 29 10.83 11.76 -9.58
C LYS A 29 12.35 11.81 -9.47
N ALA A 30 12.94 12.92 -9.91
CA ALA A 30 14.38 13.13 -9.76
C ALA A 30 14.76 13.25 -8.27
N ASN A 31 15.99 12.85 -7.93
CA ASN A 31 16.60 13.08 -6.61
C ASN A 31 15.83 12.48 -5.42
N ILE A 32 15.14 11.36 -5.62
CA ILE A 32 14.57 10.57 -4.53
C ILE A 32 15.24 9.21 -4.41
N THR A 33 15.30 8.69 -3.18
CA THR A 33 15.52 7.26 -2.95
C THR A 33 14.14 6.61 -2.85
N PRO A 34 13.74 5.78 -3.82
CA PRO A 34 12.42 5.16 -3.78
C PRO A 34 12.36 4.05 -2.72
N MET A 35 11.15 3.74 -2.25
CA MET A 35 10.88 2.66 -1.30
C MET A 35 11.44 1.34 -1.83
N TYR A 36 11.03 0.95 -3.04
CA TYR A 36 11.64 -0.13 -3.82
C TYR A 36 12.29 0.45 -5.07
N THR A 37 13.46 -0.05 -5.45
CA THR A 37 14.03 0.29 -6.74
C THR A 37 13.47 -0.66 -7.79
N LEU A 38 12.67 -0.13 -8.71
CA LEU A 38 12.11 -0.91 -9.82
C LEU A 38 13.08 -0.93 -11.00
N TYR A 39 13.20 -2.09 -11.63
CA TYR A 39 13.92 -2.31 -12.87
C TYR A 39 12.94 -2.92 -13.88
N GLN A 40 12.89 -2.36 -15.09
CA GLN A 40 12.02 -2.87 -16.15
C GLN A 40 12.82 -3.17 -17.42
N ARG A 41 12.44 -4.21 -18.12
CA ARG A 41 12.98 -4.57 -19.43
C ARG A 41 11.85 -4.62 -20.45
N LYS A 42 11.86 -3.66 -21.37
CA LYS A 42 10.73 -3.43 -22.29
C LYS A 42 10.55 -4.52 -23.35
N LYS A 43 11.64 -5.16 -23.79
CA LYS A 43 11.61 -6.15 -24.89
C LYS A 43 10.76 -7.39 -24.58
N ASP A 44 10.61 -7.72 -23.30
CA ASP A 44 9.92 -8.91 -22.80
C ASP A 44 9.00 -8.60 -21.61
N ALA A 45 8.68 -7.32 -21.40
CA ALA A 45 7.83 -6.83 -20.31
C ALA A 45 8.23 -7.31 -18.91
N GLN A 46 9.50 -7.64 -18.67
CA GLN A 46 9.94 -8.16 -17.38
C GLN A 46 10.16 -7.04 -16.35
N MET A 47 9.69 -7.24 -15.12
CA MET A 47 9.90 -6.31 -14.02
C MET A 47 10.51 -6.98 -12.78
N TYR A 48 11.55 -6.33 -12.24
CA TYR A 48 12.15 -6.66 -10.96
C TYR A 48 12.01 -5.49 -9.98
N ALA A 49 11.97 -5.83 -8.69
CA ALA A 49 12.07 -4.86 -7.61
C ALA A 49 13.20 -5.25 -6.67
N GLU A 50 14.09 -4.30 -6.38
CA GLU A 50 15.01 -4.37 -5.26
C GLU A 50 14.36 -3.77 -4.02
N LEU A 51 14.21 -4.60 -2.98
CA LEU A 51 13.74 -4.17 -1.66
C LEU A 51 14.87 -3.42 -0.93
N PRO A 52 14.59 -2.47 -0.01
CA PRO A 52 15.64 -1.80 0.76
C PRO A 52 16.30 -2.80 1.71
N ARG A 53 17.56 -2.59 2.12
CA ARG A 53 18.25 -3.48 3.10
C ARG A 53 17.46 -3.69 4.39
N THR A 54 16.64 -2.71 4.76
CA THR A 54 15.80 -2.71 5.97
C THR A 54 14.47 -3.45 5.80
N TYR A 55 14.18 -4.06 4.64
CA TYR A 55 12.88 -4.65 4.30
C TYR A 55 12.28 -5.54 5.40
N ALA A 56 13.13 -6.32 6.08
CA ALA A 56 12.69 -7.29 7.10
C ALA A 56 12.11 -6.62 8.37
N SER A 57 12.42 -5.34 8.59
CA SER A 57 11.89 -4.54 9.71
C SER A 57 10.66 -3.72 9.35
N LYS A 58 10.26 -3.73 8.07
CA LYS A 58 9.19 -2.91 7.53
C LYS A 58 7.93 -3.73 7.30
N LYS A 59 6.82 -3.03 7.26
CA LYS A 59 5.51 -3.59 6.92
C LYS A 59 4.93 -2.77 5.79
N TYR A 60 4.10 -3.41 4.98
CA TYR A 60 3.60 -2.84 3.76
C TYR A 60 2.09 -3.03 3.66
N TYR A 61 1.44 -2.10 2.99
CA TYR A 61 0.08 -2.27 2.50
C TYR A 61 0.14 -2.57 1.00
N ILE A 62 -0.56 -3.60 0.54
CA ILE A 62 -0.71 -3.88 -0.89
C ILE A 62 -2.18 -3.83 -1.23
N ALA A 63 -2.57 -2.97 -2.17
CA ALA A 63 -3.95 -2.90 -2.68
C ALA A 63 -3.97 -3.23 -4.18
N LEU A 64 -4.98 -4.00 -4.61
CA LEU A 64 -5.26 -4.25 -6.02
C LEU A 64 -6.44 -3.40 -6.47
N THR A 65 -6.33 -2.78 -7.63
CA THR A 65 -7.45 -2.20 -8.38
C THR A 65 -7.51 -2.85 -9.76
N VAL A 66 -8.68 -3.35 -10.16
CA VAL A 66 -8.91 -3.73 -11.56
C VAL A 66 -9.24 -2.45 -12.32
N ALA A 67 -8.24 -1.83 -12.92
CA ALA A 67 -8.34 -0.47 -13.45
C ALA A 67 -9.16 -0.38 -14.75
N SER A 68 -9.23 -1.47 -15.53
CA SER A 68 -10.02 -1.54 -16.77
C SER A 68 -10.31 -3.00 -17.16
N GLY A 69 -11.28 -3.21 -18.05
CA GLY A 69 -11.56 -4.52 -18.67
C GLY A 69 -12.55 -5.40 -17.92
N GLU A 70 -13.22 -4.89 -16.88
CA GLU A 70 -14.30 -5.59 -16.17
C GLU A 70 -15.48 -4.63 -15.90
N THR A 71 -16.68 -5.16 -15.64
CA THR A 71 -17.92 -4.38 -15.45
C THR A 71 -17.83 -3.35 -14.31
N TYR A 72 -17.03 -3.65 -13.27
CA TYR A 72 -16.82 -2.78 -12.11
C TYR A 72 -15.39 -2.24 -12.03
N ALA A 73 -14.77 -2.00 -13.19
CA ALA A 73 -13.41 -1.46 -13.25
C ALA A 73 -13.32 -0.08 -12.57
N GLY A 74 -12.17 0.20 -11.96
CA GLY A 74 -11.90 1.44 -11.21
C GLY A 74 -12.23 1.36 -9.72
N LEU A 75 -12.90 0.31 -9.26
CA LEU A 75 -13.06 0.05 -7.82
C LEU A 75 -11.83 -0.69 -7.28
N GLN A 76 -11.37 -0.24 -6.11
CA GLN A 76 -10.36 -0.98 -5.37
C GLN A 76 -10.93 -2.34 -4.96
N GLY A 77 -10.18 -3.39 -5.27
CA GLY A 77 -10.45 -4.74 -4.83
C GLY A 77 -9.93 -4.97 -3.41
N ASN A 78 -9.41 -6.17 -3.16
CA ASN A 78 -8.84 -6.54 -1.88
C ASN A 78 -7.52 -5.80 -1.60
N ASP A 79 -7.20 -5.68 -0.32
CA ASP A 79 -5.94 -5.16 0.17
C ASP A 79 -5.35 -6.07 1.26
N MET A 80 -4.08 -5.83 1.60
CA MET A 80 -3.35 -6.65 2.55
C MET A 80 -2.34 -5.86 3.36
N TYR A 81 -2.27 -6.19 4.65
CA TYR A 81 -1.18 -5.81 5.55
C TYR A 81 -0.14 -6.93 5.60
N VAL A 82 1.09 -6.67 5.15
CA VAL A 82 2.11 -7.70 4.93
C VAL A 82 3.50 -7.27 5.38
N TYR A 83 4.41 -8.24 5.48
CA TYR A 83 5.83 -8.01 5.65
C TYR A 83 6.64 -9.08 4.92
N TRP A 84 7.90 -8.80 4.67
CA TRP A 84 8.80 -9.73 3.99
C TRP A 84 9.66 -10.49 5.00
N ARG A 85 9.74 -11.82 4.85
CA ARG A 85 10.61 -12.68 5.66
C ARG A 85 11.51 -13.52 4.76
N ARG A 86 12.82 -13.45 4.97
CA ARG A 86 13.79 -14.23 4.19
C ARG A 86 13.99 -15.63 4.77
N TYR A 87 14.06 -16.61 3.86
CA TYR A 87 14.40 -18.00 4.11
C TYR A 87 15.52 -18.40 3.15
N ASN A 88 16.77 -18.31 3.59
CA ASN A 88 17.96 -18.63 2.78
C ASN A 88 17.99 -17.85 1.44
N LYS A 89 17.80 -18.56 0.31
CA LYS A 89 17.77 -18.02 -1.07
C LYS A 89 16.37 -17.62 -1.54
N ARG A 90 15.37 -17.66 -0.65
CA ARG A 90 13.98 -17.29 -0.95
C ARG A 90 13.50 -16.22 0.01
N ILE A 91 12.45 -15.53 -0.38
CA ILE A 91 11.78 -14.51 0.43
C ILE A 91 10.27 -14.74 0.35
N ALA A 92 9.62 -14.71 1.51
CA ALA A 92 8.20 -14.94 1.66
C ALA A 92 7.48 -13.64 1.99
N LEU A 93 6.36 -13.40 1.32
CA LEU A 93 5.39 -12.40 1.70
C LEU A 93 4.48 -12.99 2.78
N MET A 94 4.57 -12.43 3.98
CA MET A 94 3.87 -12.89 5.16
C MET A 94 2.76 -11.91 5.52
N GLN A 95 1.59 -12.43 5.89
CA GLN A 95 0.51 -11.65 6.47
C GLN A 95 0.49 -11.85 7.99
N PRO A 96 0.65 -10.79 8.80
CA PRO A 96 0.51 -10.88 10.24
C PRO A 96 -0.89 -11.34 10.63
N GLN A 97 -0.97 -12.18 11.65
CA GLN A 97 -2.24 -12.52 12.26
C GLN A 97 -2.71 -11.36 13.17
N MET A 98 -3.72 -10.62 12.70
CA MET A 98 -4.26 -9.44 13.39
C MET A 98 -5.68 -9.65 13.94
N ASP A 99 -6.33 -10.75 13.54
CA ASP A 99 -7.74 -11.04 13.79
C ASP A 99 -7.99 -11.60 15.18
N LYS A 100 -6.99 -12.28 15.76
CA LYS A 100 -7.10 -12.89 17.10
C LYS A 100 -6.08 -12.24 18.03
N ARG A 101 -6.57 -11.72 19.16
CA ARG A 101 -5.76 -11.07 20.20
C ARG A 101 -6.24 -11.54 21.56
N ALA A 102 -5.45 -11.24 22.59
CA ALA A 102 -5.85 -11.43 23.99
C ALA A 102 -5.29 -10.25 24.79
N SER A 103 -6.19 -9.43 25.34
CA SER A 103 -5.83 -8.24 26.12
C SER A 103 -5.96 -8.48 27.62
N GLY A 104 -5.03 -7.95 28.41
CA GLY A 104 -5.15 -7.92 29.88
C GLY A 104 -4.76 -9.21 30.61
N ASP A 105 -4.74 -10.37 29.94
CA ASP A 105 -4.26 -11.63 30.50
C ASP A 105 -3.02 -12.17 29.77
N LYS A 106 -1.91 -12.36 30.51
CA LYS A 106 -0.63 -12.79 29.93
C LYS A 106 -0.66 -14.26 29.46
N GLY A 107 -1.40 -15.12 30.15
CA GLY A 107 -1.52 -16.55 29.80
C GLY A 107 -2.23 -16.73 28.47
N ALA A 108 -3.40 -16.11 28.32
CA ALA A 108 -4.17 -16.04 27.10
C ALA A 108 -3.37 -15.38 25.97
N ALA A 109 -2.67 -14.26 26.22
CA ALA A 109 -1.82 -13.62 25.22
C ALA A 109 -0.73 -14.55 24.69
N SER A 110 -0.05 -15.30 25.57
CA SER A 110 0.94 -16.29 25.16
C SER A 110 0.32 -17.45 24.36
N SER A 111 -0.86 -17.92 24.76
CA SER A 111 -1.59 -18.98 24.07
C SER A 111 -2.02 -18.54 22.67
N VAL A 112 -2.64 -17.35 22.55
CA VAL A 112 -3.08 -16.78 21.26
C VAL A 112 -1.90 -16.62 20.31
N LYS A 113 -0.77 -16.08 20.78
CA LYS A 113 0.45 -15.94 19.96
C LYS A 113 0.98 -17.28 19.45
N ARG A 114 0.84 -18.35 20.24
CA ARG A 114 1.27 -19.70 19.85
C ARG A 114 0.28 -20.36 18.88
N LEU A 115 -1.01 -20.22 19.12
CA LEU A 115 -2.08 -20.92 18.38
C LEU A 115 -2.41 -20.25 17.05
N PHE A 116 -2.38 -18.92 16.99
CA PHE A 116 -2.74 -18.15 15.81
C PHE A 116 -1.50 -17.55 15.18
N THR A 117 -0.98 -18.22 14.17
CA THR A 117 0.26 -17.85 13.50
C THR A 117 0.00 -16.96 12.28
N ASP A 118 1.04 -16.22 11.88
CA ASP A 118 1.08 -15.50 10.61
C ASP A 118 0.91 -16.45 9.42
N ARG A 119 0.43 -15.92 8.29
CA ARG A 119 0.18 -16.68 7.07
C ARG A 119 1.26 -16.40 6.01
N LEU A 120 1.83 -17.45 5.43
CA LEU A 120 2.62 -17.34 4.20
C LEU A 120 1.66 -17.18 3.02
N LEU A 121 1.77 -16.08 2.27
CA LEU A 121 0.93 -15.81 1.11
C LEU A 121 1.56 -16.37 -0.17
N VAL A 122 2.83 -16.03 -0.37
CA VAL A 122 3.63 -16.44 -1.51
C VAL A 122 5.10 -16.34 -1.13
N ASP A 123 5.93 -17.14 -1.76
CA ASP A 123 7.37 -17.05 -1.66
C ASP A 123 8.00 -16.99 -3.06
N LEU A 124 9.09 -16.24 -3.16
CA LEU A 124 9.80 -15.94 -4.40
C LEU A 124 11.29 -16.28 -4.21
N PRO A 125 11.99 -16.75 -5.25
CA PRO A 125 13.44 -16.79 -5.23
C PRO A 125 13.99 -15.37 -5.16
N ILE A 126 15.09 -15.19 -4.41
CA ILE A 126 15.90 -13.98 -4.50
C ILE A 126 16.81 -14.14 -5.72
N VAL A 127 16.57 -13.35 -6.78
CA VAL A 127 17.29 -13.53 -8.06
C VAL A 127 18.72 -13.01 -7.98
N THR A 128 18.96 -11.97 -7.17
CA THR A 128 20.29 -11.44 -6.84
C THR A 128 20.20 -10.53 -5.61
N ILE A 129 21.34 -10.07 -5.11
CA ILE A 129 21.43 -8.91 -4.21
C ILE A 129 21.76 -7.68 -5.06
N GLY A 130 20.86 -6.71 -5.09
CA GLY A 130 20.95 -5.54 -5.96
C GLY A 130 22.03 -4.54 -5.56
N PRO A 131 22.26 -3.49 -6.37
CA PRO A 131 23.25 -2.44 -6.10
C PRO A 131 23.05 -1.72 -4.75
N GLY A 132 21.80 -1.55 -4.32
CA GLY A 132 21.45 -1.02 -3.00
C GLY A 132 21.69 -2.01 -1.86
N GLY A 133 22.07 -3.26 -2.15
CA GLY A 133 22.38 -4.33 -1.21
C GLY A 133 21.17 -5.06 -0.64
N GLY A 134 19.98 -4.83 -1.18
CA GLY A 134 18.77 -5.56 -0.82
C GLY A 134 18.47 -6.73 -1.79
N PRO A 135 17.56 -7.64 -1.41
CA PRO A 135 17.16 -8.72 -2.30
C PRO A 135 16.36 -8.18 -3.49
N VAL A 136 16.64 -8.72 -4.67
CA VAL A 136 15.85 -8.47 -5.88
C VAL A 136 14.83 -9.59 -6.05
N ILE A 137 13.59 -9.23 -6.31
CA ILE A 137 12.46 -10.14 -6.53
C ILE A 137 11.82 -9.92 -7.91
N ASP A 138 11.20 -10.98 -8.41
CA ASP A 138 10.43 -10.98 -9.65
C ASP A 138 9.01 -10.45 -9.40
N MET A 139 8.68 -9.31 -10.01
CA MET A 139 7.39 -8.64 -9.83
C MET A 139 6.30 -9.27 -10.69
N ASP A 140 6.66 -9.90 -11.80
CA ASP A 140 5.73 -10.58 -12.68
C ASP A 140 5.25 -11.87 -11.99
N ALA A 141 6.18 -12.59 -11.37
CA ALA A 141 5.87 -13.74 -10.53
C ALA A 141 4.96 -13.35 -9.36
N LEU A 142 5.17 -12.18 -8.75
CA LEU A 142 4.37 -11.69 -7.62
C LEU A 142 2.95 -11.26 -8.07
N PHE A 143 2.88 -10.39 -9.08
CA PHE A 143 1.68 -9.62 -9.43
C PHE A 143 0.96 -10.06 -10.71
N VAL A 144 1.52 -11.00 -11.46
CA VAL A 144 0.82 -11.66 -12.58
C VAL A 144 0.61 -13.13 -12.26
N THR A 145 1.69 -13.89 -12.03
CA THR A 145 1.60 -15.34 -11.86
C THR A 145 0.84 -15.73 -10.58
N ASN A 146 1.13 -15.07 -9.47
CA ASN A 146 0.59 -15.38 -8.15
C ASN A 146 -0.52 -14.43 -7.68
N ALA A 147 -0.95 -13.47 -8.49
CA ALA A 147 -1.94 -12.47 -8.08
C ALA A 147 -3.21 -13.07 -7.46
N SER A 148 -3.73 -14.16 -8.04
CA SER A 148 -4.94 -14.82 -7.54
C SER A 148 -4.76 -15.53 -6.19
N ARG A 149 -3.52 -15.85 -5.77
CA ARG A 149 -3.27 -16.51 -4.47
C ARG A 149 -3.69 -15.64 -3.29
N PHE A 150 -3.65 -14.32 -3.46
CA PHE A 150 -3.94 -13.38 -2.38
C PHE A 150 -5.02 -12.35 -2.72
N PHE A 151 -5.30 -12.11 -4.01
CA PHE A 151 -6.43 -11.27 -4.44
C PHE A 151 -7.61 -12.07 -5.05
N GLY A 152 -7.58 -13.40 -4.98
CA GLY A 152 -8.69 -14.26 -5.41
C GLY A 152 -9.04 -14.07 -6.89
N SER A 153 -10.34 -14.01 -7.20
CA SER A 153 -10.84 -13.86 -8.57
C SER A 153 -10.42 -12.55 -9.23
N ALA A 154 -10.29 -11.45 -8.48
CA ALA A 154 -9.86 -10.16 -9.01
C ALA A 154 -8.45 -10.23 -9.62
N GLY A 155 -7.54 -10.96 -8.95
CA GLY A 155 -6.20 -11.25 -9.45
C GLY A 155 -6.10 -12.44 -10.41
N SER A 156 -7.22 -13.03 -10.83
CA SER A 156 -7.21 -14.17 -11.76
C SER A 156 -6.87 -13.71 -13.18
N VAL A 157 -5.96 -14.43 -13.81
CA VAL A 157 -5.45 -14.20 -15.17
C VAL A 157 -5.51 -15.48 -15.99
N SER A 158 -5.53 -15.36 -17.31
CA SER A 158 -5.41 -16.51 -18.22
C SER A 158 -4.08 -17.24 -18.03
N SER A 159 -4.05 -18.55 -18.33
CA SER A 159 -2.82 -19.32 -18.40
C SER A 159 -1.77 -18.69 -19.33
N SER A 160 -2.20 -18.01 -20.41
CA SER A 160 -1.30 -17.30 -21.31
C SER A 160 -0.53 -16.17 -20.63
N ALA A 161 -1.15 -15.46 -19.67
CA ALA A 161 -0.46 -14.41 -18.92
C ALA A 161 0.70 -15.00 -18.10
N ARG A 162 0.55 -16.22 -17.57
CA ARG A 162 1.62 -16.93 -16.85
C ARG A 162 2.77 -17.38 -17.75
N LEU A 163 2.53 -17.43 -19.06
CA LEU A 163 3.53 -17.75 -20.08
C LEU A 163 4.15 -16.48 -20.71
N GLY A 164 3.92 -15.30 -20.14
CA GLY A 164 4.51 -14.04 -20.61
C GLY A 164 3.61 -13.20 -21.52
N VAL A 165 2.34 -13.58 -21.72
CA VAL A 165 1.40 -12.75 -22.50
C VAL A 165 0.83 -11.65 -21.60
N PHE A 166 1.63 -10.62 -21.35
CA PHE A 166 1.23 -9.40 -20.65
C PHE A 166 2.12 -8.22 -21.04
N SER A 167 1.74 -7.01 -20.66
CA SER A 167 2.59 -5.82 -20.78
C SER A 167 2.61 -5.02 -19.49
N ILE A 168 3.69 -4.28 -19.25
CA ILE A 168 3.78 -3.31 -18.14
C ILE A 168 3.04 -2.04 -18.57
N ALA A 169 1.91 -1.76 -17.91
CA ALA A 169 1.11 -0.57 -18.15
C ALA A 169 1.57 0.63 -17.29
N THR A 170 1.99 0.38 -16.05
CA THR A 170 2.46 1.41 -15.13
C THR A 170 3.67 0.88 -14.37
N ALA A 171 4.69 1.74 -14.21
CA ALA A 171 5.81 1.50 -13.31
C ALA A 171 6.21 2.84 -12.69
N LYS A 172 5.86 3.04 -11.42
CA LYS A 172 6.25 4.22 -10.65
C LYS A 172 6.85 3.83 -9.31
N ALA A 173 7.86 4.59 -8.89
CA ALA A 173 8.57 4.38 -7.64
C ALA A 173 8.75 5.71 -6.90
N PHE A 174 8.11 5.83 -5.75
CA PHE A 174 8.14 6.99 -4.86
C PHE A 174 8.84 6.64 -3.55
N LYS A 175 9.02 7.64 -2.67
CA LYS A 175 9.71 7.44 -1.37
C LYS A 175 8.95 6.48 -0.44
N SER A 176 7.62 6.50 -0.49
CA SER A 176 6.76 5.77 0.46
C SER A 176 5.93 4.66 -0.20
N ASN A 177 5.91 4.58 -1.53
CA ASN A 177 5.17 3.57 -2.27
C ASN A 177 5.76 3.29 -3.66
N ILE A 178 5.31 2.20 -4.27
CA ILE A 178 5.41 1.96 -5.71
C ILE A 178 4.01 1.75 -6.28
N GLU A 179 3.83 2.11 -7.55
CA GLU A 179 2.65 1.77 -8.33
C GLU A 179 3.07 0.96 -9.55
N VAL A 180 2.54 -0.25 -9.68
CA VAL A 180 2.86 -1.14 -10.79
C VAL A 180 1.57 -1.68 -11.39
N ALA A 181 1.44 -1.62 -12.71
CA ALA A 181 0.26 -2.15 -13.38
C ALA A 181 0.65 -3.02 -14.56
N PHE A 182 -0.10 -4.10 -14.75
CA PHE A 182 0.06 -5.04 -15.84
C PHE A 182 -1.23 -5.14 -16.64
N GLU A 183 -1.14 -5.03 -17.96
CA GLU A 183 -2.22 -5.43 -18.85
C GLU A 183 -2.10 -6.92 -19.16
N VAL A 184 -3.13 -7.67 -18.82
CA VAL A 184 -3.14 -9.14 -18.86
C VAL A 184 -4.41 -9.64 -19.51
N PRO A 185 -4.39 -10.77 -20.23
CA PRO A 185 -5.60 -11.48 -20.59
C PRO A 185 -6.27 -12.02 -19.34
N SER A 186 -7.54 -11.65 -19.11
CA SER A 186 -8.38 -12.21 -18.07
C SER A 186 -8.63 -13.70 -18.32
N SER A 187 -9.16 -14.42 -17.33
CA SER A 187 -9.59 -15.81 -17.52
C SER A 187 -10.71 -15.98 -18.57
N ARG A 188 -11.37 -14.89 -18.97
CA ARG A 188 -12.41 -14.86 -20.02
C ARG A 188 -11.86 -14.43 -21.40
N GLY A 189 -10.55 -14.20 -21.51
CA GLY A 189 -9.88 -13.86 -22.77
C GLY A 189 -9.83 -12.37 -23.11
N ASN A 190 -10.68 -11.54 -22.51
CA ASN A 190 -10.59 -10.09 -22.67
C ASN A 190 -9.39 -9.52 -21.90
N LEU A 191 -8.81 -8.42 -22.37
CA LEU A 191 -7.74 -7.73 -21.65
C LEU A 191 -8.30 -6.98 -20.44
N LYS A 192 -7.52 -6.99 -19.35
CA LYS A 192 -7.76 -6.18 -18.15
C LYS A 192 -6.46 -5.62 -17.61
N LYS A 193 -6.56 -4.53 -16.84
CA LYS A 193 -5.41 -3.92 -16.16
C LYS A 193 -5.48 -4.20 -14.67
N LEU A 194 -4.46 -4.87 -14.15
CA LEU A 194 -4.27 -5.08 -12.72
C LEU A 194 -3.30 -4.02 -12.22
N HIS A 195 -3.78 -3.08 -11.41
CA HIS A 195 -2.98 -2.01 -10.83
C HIS A 195 -2.74 -2.29 -9.35
N TYR A 196 -1.48 -2.29 -8.93
CA TYR A 196 -1.06 -2.56 -7.57
C TYR A 196 -0.40 -1.32 -6.96
N SER A 197 -0.92 -0.90 -5.81
CA SER A 197 -0.26 0.05 -4.92
C SER A 197 0.43 -0.71 -3.80
N VAL A 198 1.73 -0.53 -3.64
CA VAL A 198 2.48 -1.07 -2.48
C VAL A 198 3.05 0.10 -1.71
N SER A 199 2.61 0.29 -0.47
CA SER A 199 3.08 1.38 0.39
C SER A 199 3.73 0.88 1.67
N GLU A 200 4.77 1.57 2.13
CA GLU A 200 5.38 1.30 3.44
C GLU A 200 4.49 1.88 4.54
N ILE A 201 4.25 1.09 5.59
CA ILE A 201 3.51 1.53 6.76
C ILE A 201 4.51 2.00 7.83
N PRO A 202 4.41 3.27 8.27
CA PRO A 202 5.25 3.77 9.35
C PRO A 202 5.08 2.93 10.63
N ALA A 203 6.19 2.68 11.33
CA ALA A 203 6.16 1.89 12.57
C ALA A 203 5.27 2.52 13.66
N SER A 204 5.22 3.85 13.72
CA SER A 204 4.30 4.60 14.55
C SER A 204 4.04 5.97 13.93
N THR A 205 2.79 6.42 14.00
CA THR A 205 2.38 7.77 13.64
C THR A 205 1.84 8.54 14.86
N GLY A 206 1.88 7.94 16.05
CA GLY A 206 1.16 8.45 17.23
C GLY A 206 -0.38 8.41 17.09
N TYR A 207 -0.91 7.72 16.07
CA TYR A 207 -2.35 7.55 15.89
C TYR A 207 -2.98 6.77 17.05
N LYS A 208 -4.11 7.26 17.56
CA LYS A 208 -4.90 6.59 18.58
C LYS A 208 -6.21 6.05 17.99
N PRO A 209 -6.36 4.70 17.88
CA PRO A 209 -7.62 4.10 17.46
C PRO A 209 -8.78 4.51 18.38
N ARG A 210 -9.97 4.63 17.81
CA ARG A 210 -11.20 4.91 18.57
C ARG A 210 -12.17 3.75 18.38
N VAL A 211 -12.67 3.21 19.49
CA VAL A 211 -13.68 2.14 19.47
C VAL A 211 -14.94 2.63 18.75
N ALA A 212 -15.52 1.79 17.92
CA ALA A 212 -16.74 2.12 17.19
C ALA A 212 -17.95 2.12 18.12
N ASP A 213 -18.77 3.17 17.99
CA ASP A 213 -20.11 3.21 18.57
C ASP A 213 -21.06 2.41 17.68
N GLN A 214 -21.75 1.44 18.24
CA GLN A 214 -22.63 0.54 17.48
C GLN A 214 -23.87 1.23 16.91
N ARG A 215 -24.22 2.44 17.40
CA ARG A 215 -25.37 3.21 16.94
C ARG A 215 -25.10 4.00 15.65
N VAL A 216 -23.83 4.09 15.25
CA VAL A 216 -23.39 4.91 14.11
C VAL A 216 -22.68 4.02 13.08
N GLY A 217 -23.07 4.16 11.81
CA GLY A 217 -22.41 3.48 10.72
C GLY A 217 -21.02 4.06 10.46
N PHE A 218 -19.98 3.28 10.74
CA PHE A 218 -18.59 3.59 10.39
C PHE A 218 -17.99 2.45 9.55
N PHE A 219 -17.06 2.81 8.67
CA PHE A 219 -16.07 1.82 8.23
C PHE A 219 -15.22 1.42 9.44
N THR A 220 -15.03 0.11 9.64
CA THR A 220 -14.35 -0.39 10.83
C THR A 220 -13.28 -1.41 10.49
N THR A 221 -12.23 -1.40 11.31
CA THR A 221 -11.24 -2.48 11.42
C THR A 221 -11.53 -3.24 12.71
N SER A 222 -11.63 -4.58 12.66
CA SER A 222 -12.05 -5.38 13.81
C SER A 222 -11.13 -6.55 14.13
N TYR A 223 -11.12 -6.98 15.38
CA TYR A 223 -10.47 -8.22 15.83
C TYR A 223 -11.31 -8.92 16.91
N SER A 224 -11.07 -10.21 17.13
CA SER A 224 -11.58 -10.98 18.26
C SER A 224 -10.58 -10.97 19.42
N ASP A 225 -11.00 -10.47 20.58
CA ASP A 225 -10.28 -10.57 21.85
C ASP A 225 -10.71 -11.83 22.59
N LEU A 226 -9.83 -12.83 22.60
CA LEU A 226 -10.06 -14.15 23.20
C LEU A 226 -9.78 -14.18 24.71
N ALA A 227 -9.35 -13.06 25.31
CA ALA A 227 -9.28 -12.92 26.76
C ALA A 227 -10.62 -12.44 27.37
N LYS A 228 -11.60 -12.10 26.54
CA LYS A 228 -12.93 -11.65 26.99
C LYS A 228 -13.83 -12.86 27.28
N TYR A 229 -14.49 -12.83 28.43
CA TYR A 229 -15.39 -13.90 28.88
C TYR A 229 -16.77 -13.87 28.20
N ASN A 230 -17.23 -12.70 27.77
CA ASN A 230 -18.54 -12.52 27.16
C ASN A 230 -18.42 -12.48 25.63
N ASP A 231 -19.11 -13.39 24.94
CA ASP A 231 -19.16 -13.47 23.47
C ASP A 231 -19.49 -12.13 22.80
N ARG A 232 -20.38 -11.32 23.41
CA ARG A 232 -20.75 -9.99 22.89
C ARG A 232 -19.60 -8.99 22.93
N GLU A 233 -18.61 -9.20 23.79
CA GLU A 233 -17.44 -8.33 23.97
C GLU A 233 -16.21 -8.82 23.20
N THR A 234 -16.24 -10.06 22.70
CA THR A 234 -15.10 -10.63 21.97
C THR A 234 -14.78 -9.81 20.72
N ARG A 235 -15.77 -9.26 20.03
CA ARG A 235 -15.52 -8.52 18.78
C ARG A 235 -15.30 -7.03 19.04
N VAL A 236 -14.03 -6.64 19.06
CA VAL A 236 -13.62 -5.23 19.17
C VAL A 236 -13.55 -4.61 17.77
N ARG A 237 -14.13 -3.42 17.61
CA ARG A 237 -14.17 -2.67 16.34
C ARG A 237 -13.60 -1.27 16.57
N TYR A 238 -12.70 -0.84 15.71
CA TYR A 238 -12.20 0.53 15.64
C TYR A 238 -12.72 1.22 14.40
N ILE A 239 -13.04 2.50 14.49
CA ILE A 239 -13.45 3.30 13.33
C ILE A 239 -12.25 3.66 12.47
N ASN A 240 -12.43 3.61 11.16
CA ASN A 240 -11.47 4.15 10.20
C ASN A 240 -11.72 5.66 10.09
N ARG A 241 -10.75 6.47 10.51
CA ARG A 241 -10.85 7.93 10.50
C ARG A 241 -9.51 8.61 10.29
N TRP A 242 -9.56 9.82 9.76
CA TRP A 242 -8.41 10.71 9.66
C TRP A 242 -7.79 11.01 11.02
N LYS A 243 -6.44 11.08 11.04
CA LYS A 243 -5.70 11.60 12.19
C LYS A 243 -5.77 13.12 12.16
N ILE A 244 -6.59 13.70 13.03
CA ILE A 244 -6.69 15.15 13.16
C ILE A 244 -6.81 15.54 14.63
N GLU A 245 -6.08 16.58 15.00
CA GLU A 245 -5.97 17.10 16.36
C GLU A 245 -5.90 18.63 16.30
N LYS A 246 -6.47 19.31 17.29
CA LYS A 246 -6.29 20.75 17.46
C LYS A 246 -4.81 21.10 17.64
N ALA A 247 -4.38 22.20 17.05
CA ALA A 247 -3.07 22.80 17.27
C ALA A 247 -2.89 23.13 18.76
N ASP A 248 -3.88 23.81 19.35
CA ASP A 248 -4.01 24.01 20.79
C ASP A 248 -5.25 23.29 21.33
N SER A 249 -5.02 22.23 22.12
CA SER A 249 -6.09 21.46 22.76
C SER A 249 -6.86 22.22 23.83
N LYS A 250 -6.32 23.33 24.36
CA LYS A 250 -6.96 24.12 25.43
C LYS A 250 -8.04 25.06 24.90
N LEU A 251 -7.96 25.43 23.62
CA LEU A 251 -8.93 26.33 23.01
C LEU A 251 -10.23 25.58 22.66
N LYS A 252 -11.36 26.27 22.81
CA LYS A 252 -12.67 25.77 22.37
C LYS A 252 -12.70 25.50 20.87
N ILE A 253 -12.11 26.39 20.07
CA ILE A 253 -11.89 26.23 18.63
C ILE A 253 -10.42 26.50 18.36
N SER A 254 -9.77 25.65 17.57
CA SER A 254 -8.37 25.80 17.17
C SER A 254 -8.18 25.23 15.77
N PRO A 255 -7.29 25.79 14.94
CA PRO A 255 -6.90 25.14 13.69
C PRO A 255 -6.28 23.75 13.95
N PRO A 256 -6.19 22.86 12.95
CA PRO A 256 -5.55 21.57 13.13
C PRO A 256 -4.03 21.71 13.28
N LYS A 257 -3.38 20.77 13.99
CA LYS A 257 -1.91 20.63 13.95
C LYS A 257 -1.38 20.37 12.54
N SER A 258 -2.16 19.63 11.76
CA SER A 258 -1.87 19.31 10.37
C SER A 258 -3.20 19.22 9.63
N PRO A 259 -3.47 20.11 8.66
CA PRO A 259 -4.72 20.08 7.92
C PRO A 259 -4.81 18.87 7.01
N LEU A 260 -6.03 18.48 6.67
CA LEU A 260 -6.32 17.48 5.66
C LEU A 260 -6.28 18.16 4.30
N VAL A 261 -5.13 18.07 3.63
CA VAL A 261 -4.93 18.70 2.32
C VAL A 261 -5.38 17.75 1.21
N PHE A 262 -6.26 18.23 0.34
CA PHE A 262 -6.69 17.54 -0.88
C PHE A 262 -6.29 18.32 -2.13
N TYR A 263 -5.92 17.59 -3.18
CA TYR A 263 -5.64 18.12 -4.50
C TYR A 263 -6.70 17.62 -5.48
N ILE A 264 -7.31 18.54 -6.24
CA ILE A 264 -8.20 18.18 -7.35
C ILE A 264 -7.33 18.06 -8.60
N GLU A 265 -7.32 16.88 -9.21
CA GLU A 265 -6.51 16.55 -10.39
C GLU A 265 -6.85 17.46 -11.58
N HIS A 266 -5.84 17.80 -12.38
CA HIS A 266 -6.00 18.68 -13.55
C HIS A 266 -6.94 18.10 -14.63
N THR A 267 -7.22 16.80 -14.59
CA THR A 267 -8.18 16.12 -15.48
C THR A 267 -9.64 16.45 -15.14
N THR A 268 -9.91 16.94 -13.92
CA THR A 268 -11.26 17.34 -13.51
C THR A 268 -11.77 18.48 -14.40
N PRO A 269 -12.95 18.36 -15.04
CA PRO A 269 -13.46 19.39 -15.93
C PRO A 269 -13.58 20.75 -15.22
N ILE A 270 -13.04 21.80 -15.86
CA ILE A 270 -12.93 23.15 -15.26
C ILE A 270 -14.28 23.65 -14.71
N ARG A 271 -15.37 23.43 -15.45
CA ARG A 271 -16.73 23.81 -15.05
C ARG A 271 -17.20 23.21 -13.72
N TYR A 272 -16.61 22.09 -13.28
CA TYR A 272 -16.98 21.39 -12.05
C TYR A 272 -15.99 21.61 -10.90
N ARG A 273 -14.74 22.01 -11.18
CA ARG A 273 -13.68 22.13 -10.17
C ARG A 273 -14.09 22.96 -8.95
N ARG A 274 -14.75 24.10 -9.16
CA ARG A 274 -15.28 24.94 -8.09
C ARG A 274 -16.23 24.17 -7.19
N TRP A 275 -17.21 23.48 -7.78
CA TRP A 275 -18.22 22.74 -7.03
C TRP A 275 -17.64 21.55 -6.27
N VAL A 276 -16.67 20.85 -6.87
CA VAL A 276 -15.92 19.79 -6.19
C VAL A 276 -15.17 20.36 -4.98
N LYS A 277 -14.47 21.48 -5.15
CA LYS A 277 -13.77 22.17 -4.05
C LYS A 277 -14.74 22.59 -2.95
N ASP A 278 -15.84 23.25 -3.30
CA ASP A 278 -16.83 23.73 -2.34
C ASP A 278 -17.48 22.57 -1.57
N GLY A 279 -17.76 21.44 -2.25
CA GLY A 279 -18.29 20.23 -1.61
C GLY A 279 -17.33 19.60 -0.61
N ILE A 280 -16.03 19.60 -0.89
CA ILE A 280 -15.01 19.11 0.06
C ILE A 280 -14.90 20.08 1.25
N LEU A 281 -14.81 21.38 0.98
CA LEU A 281 -14.67 22.42 2.02
C LEU A 281 -15.91 22.53 2.92
N ALA A 282 -17.10 22.16 2.45
CA ALA A 282 -18.31 22.15 3.25
C ALA A 282 -18.20 21.29 4.52
N TRP A 283 -17.33 20.27 4.52
CA TRP A 283 -17.04 19.45 5.70
C TRP A 283 -16.35 20.21 6.84
N ASN A 284 -15.71 21.36 6.57
CA ASN A 284 -15.13 22.20 7.63
C ASN A 284 -16.19 22.63 8.66
N LYS A 285 -17.43 22.84 8.25
CA LYS A 285 -18.54 23.14 9.19
C LYS A 285 -18.77 22.02 10.21
N ALA A 286 -18.59 20.76 9.80
CA ALA A 286 -18.69 19.62 10.70
C ALA A 286 -17.47 19.53 11.65
N PHE A 287 -16.28 19.88 11.16
CA PHE A 287 -15.07 19.95 11.98
C PHE A 287 -15.11 21.09 13.01
N GLU A 288 -15.68 22.24 12.65
CA GLU A 288 -15.87 23.36 13.58
C GLU A 288 -16.76 22.98 14.76
N ASN A 289 -17.81 22.19 14.53
CA ASN A 289 -18.68 21.67 15.58
C ASN A 289 -17.96 20.76 16.58
N ILE A 290 -16.84 20.13 16.18
CA ILE A 290 -15.96 19.36 17.08
C ILE A 290 -14.74 20.18 17.54
N GLY A 291 -14.75 21.49 17.29
CA GLY A 291 -13.78 22.46 17.77
C GLY A 291 -12.51 22.60 16.91
N ILE A 292 -12.53 22.17 15.66
CA ILE A 292 -11.41 22.31 14.72
C ILE A 292 -11.83 23.22 13.57
N SER A 293 -11.30 24.44 13.50
CA SER A 293 -11.51 25.35 12.37
C SER A 293 -10.59 24.98 11.21
N ASP A 294 -11.04 25.20 9.97
CA ASP A 294 -10.21 25.00 8.75
C ASP A 294 -9.47 23.65 8.71
N ALA A 295 -10.18 22.59 9.07
CA ALA A 295 -9.64 21.24 9.12
C ALA A 295 -9.15 20.72 7.76
N ILE A 296 -9.79 21.17 6.68
CA ILE A 296 -9.59 20.72 5.30
C ILE A 296 -9.15 21.89 4.44
N GLU A 297 -8.12 21.65 3.63
CA GLU A 297 -7.64 22.55 2.59
C GLU A 297 -7.74 21.88 1.22
N VAL A 298 -8.06 22.66 0.18
CA VAL A 298 -8.23 22.15 -1.18
C VAL A 298 -7.50 23.01 -2.19
N TYR A 299 -6.61 22.38 -2.94
CA TYR A 299 -5.82 22.96 -4.02
C TYR A 299 -6.16 22.32 -5.37
N TYR A 300 -5.88 23.03 -6.46
CA TYR A 300 -6.01 22.50 -7.82
C TYR A 300 -4.65 22.15 -8.36
N GLN A 301 -4.55 21.02 -9.07
CA GLN A 301 -3.54 20.93 -10.11
C GLN A 301 -3.95 21.77 -11.30
N ASP A 302 -3.00 22.53 -11.80
CA ASP A 302 -3.21 23.38 -12.96
C ASP A 302 -2.08 23.18 -13.97
N LEU A 303 -2.47 22.68 -15.14
CA LEU A 303 -1.56 22.42 -16.25
C LEU A 303 -1.01 23.72 -16.84
N ALA A 304 -1.78 24.81 -16.83
CA ALA A 304 -1.37 26.06 -17.47
C ALA A 304 -0.32 26.82 -16.63
N SER A 305 -0.54 26.90 -15.31
CA SER A 305 0.41 27.55 -14.40
C SER A 305 1.51 26.61 -13.88
N GLY A 306 1.34 25.29 -14.05
CA GLY A 306 2.22 24.28 -13.47
C GLY A 306 2.00 24.07 -11.97
N ALA A 307 1.01 24.72 -11.36
CA ALA A 307 0.77 24.63 -9.92
C ALA A 307 0.43 23.19 -9.51
N HIS A 308 1.16 22.70 -8.50
CA HIS A 308 1.01 21.36 -7.91
C HIS A 308 1.17 20.17 -8.89
N MET A 309 1.65 20.40 -10.12
CA MET A 309 1.91 19.34 -11.10
C MET A 309 3.09 18.43 -10.70
N ASP A 310 3.89 18.85 -9.72
CA ASP A 310 4.98 18.06 -9.13
C ASP A 310 4.52 16.92 -8.20
N LYS A 311 3.21 16.90 -7.88
CA LYS A 311 2.56 15.94 -6.99
C LYS A 311 1.82 14.93 -7.84
N ASP A 312 2.26 13.69 -7.79
CA ASP A 312 1.61 12.63 -8.54
C ASP A 312 0.37 12.15 -7.76
N PRO A 313 -0.81 12.00 -8.40
CA PRO A 313 -2.00 11.42 -7.77
C PRO A 313 -1.82 10.01 -7.20
N GLU A 314 -0.76 9.33 -7.62
CA GLU A 314 -0.39 7.98 -7.20
C GLU A 314 0.72 7.96 -6.12
N ASP A 315 1.22 9.10 -5.67
CA ASP A 315 2.12 9.18 -4.51
C ASP A 315 1.29 9.25 -3.22
N VAL A 316 1.42 8.24 -2.36
CA VAL A 316 0.62 8.09 -1.12
C VAL A 316 0.79 9.22 -0.11
N ASN A 317 1.77 10.11 -0.32
CA ASN A 317 1.96 11.28 0.52
C ASN A 317 0.97 12.42 0.21
N TYR A 318 0.15 12.31 -0.83
CA TYR A 318 -0.85 13.33 -1.21
C TYR A 318 -2.26 12.71 -1.35
N ASN A 319 -3.28 13.43 -0.86
CA ASN A 319 -4.66 13.03 -1.10
C ASN A 319 -5.17 13.68 -2.38
N PHE A 320 -5.58 12.87 -3.35
CA PHE A 320 -6.11 13.36 -4.61
C PHE A 320 -7.58 13.01 -4.80
N VAL A 321 -8.32 13.96 -5.35
CA VAL A 321 -9.65 13.72 -5.95
C VAL A 321 -9.46 13.66 -7.45
N ARG A 322 -9.68 12.47 -7.99
CA ARG A 322 -9.53 12.14 -9.41
C ARG A 322 -10.90 12.06 -10.09
N TRP A 323 -10.96 12.46 -11.35
CA TRP A 323 -12.18 12.39 -12.14
C TRP A 323 -12.21 11.07 -12.91
N LEU A 324 -13.28 10.29 -12.74
CA LEU A 324 -13.49 8.99 -13.41
C LEU A 324 -14.31 9.12 -14.69
#